data_AF-C0BAD4-F1
#
_entry.id   AF-C0BAD4-F1
#
_cell.length_a   1.000
_cell.length_b   1.000
_cell.length_c   1.000
_cell.angle_alpha   90.00
_cell.angle_beta   90.00
_cell.angle_gamma   90.00
#
_symmetry.space_group_name_H-M   'P 1'
#
loop_
_entity.id
_entity.type
_entity.pdbx_description
1 polymer ?
#
loop_
_entity_poly.entity_id
_entity_poly.type
_entity_poly.pdbx_seq_one_letter_code
_entity_poly.pdbx_strand_id
1 'polypeptide(L)'
;MIDKITPRPSEQIADDLEALGVEKMQPVITGKKTYIAPFVNAEKPQYLVIEDSFPNGRPALEKGFGVYMADRNTVNLSERMKVTVCLNPVHSATGPLGVVLGYDLFAHMLNTNEDMMKMARMVAYDEGLPVVADPGILSPQAFVDELFNDRFPNEYLGDTNLRLAVDVSQMVGIRFGETVKAYVAKYGDASKLTAIPLGIAGWLRYMLAVDDEGNKFELAPDPMNEEIGEQLGDIVVGKPETLKDQLKPILSNERLFFTDLYKDGVGEKIEEMFREMIAGPGAVKATIHKYVH
;
A
#
# COMPACT_ATOMS: atom_id res chain seq x y z
N MET A 1 -13.67 2.78 11.84
CA MET A 1 -12.27 2.72 11.43
C MET A 1 -11.44 1.96 12.43
N ILE A 2 -10.61 1.06 11.92
CA ILE A 2 -9.68 0.25 12.70
C ILE A 2 -8.29 0.43 12.09
N ASP A 3 -7.33 0.81 12.92
CA ASP A 3 -5.96 0.97 12.49
C ASP A 3 -4.96 0.54 13.57
N LYS A 4 -4.11 -0.40 13.19
CA LYS A 4 -2.91 -0.85 13.92
C LYS A 4 -2.09 -1.74 12.98
N ILE A 5 -0.90 -1.29 12.60
CA ILE A 5 0.03 -2.07 11.77
C ILE A 5 0.42 -3.31 12.59
N THR A 6 0.08 -4.46 12.01
CA THR A 6 0.24 -5.77 12.64
C THR A 6 0.79 -6.74 11.60
N PRO A 7 2.12 -6.87 11.49
CA PRO A 7 2.73 -7.80 10.55
C PRO A 7 2.48 -9.26 10.93
N ARG A 8 3.03 -10.18 10.14
CA ARG A 8 3.05 -11.60 10.52
C ARG A 8 3.87 -11.78 11.81
N PRO A 9 3.55 -12.79 12.64
CA PRO A 9 4.40 -13.17 13.77
C PRO A 9 5.85 -13.41 13.32
N SER A 10 6.80 -12.96 14.13
CA SER A 10 8.23 -12.98 13.83
C SER A 10 8.89 -14.15 14.57
N GLU A 11 9.59 -15.01 13.84
CA GLU A 11 10.38 -16.10 14.44
C GLU A 11 11.44 -15.55 15.39
N GLN A 12 12.08 -14.42 15.05
CA GLN A 12 13.04 -13.76 15.95
C GLN A 12 12.40 -13.35 17.29
N ILE A 13 11.18 -12.79 17.26
CA ILE A 13 10.48 -12.43 18.49
C ILE A 13 10.05 -13.67 19.27
N ALA A 14 9.67 -14.75 18.58
CA ALA A 14 9.38 -16.03 19.22
C ALA A 14 10.61 -16.57 19.96
N ASP A 15 11.77 -16.55 19.32
CA ASP A 15 13.06 -16.98 19.89
C ASP A 15 13.44 -16.11 21.10
N ASP A 16 13.29 -14.79 20.99
CA ASP A 16 13.57 -13.86 22.09
C ASP A 16 12.66 -14.11 23.30
N LEU A 17 11.36 -14.35 23.07
CA LEU A 17 10.41 -14.67 24.14
C LEU A 17 10.72 -16.03 24.80
N GLU A 18 11.08 -17.04 24.01
CA GLU A 18 11.50 -18.35 24.52
C GLU A 18 12.79 -18.26 25.32
N ALA A 19 13.76 -17.43 24.90
CA ALA A 19 14.97 -17.13 25.66
C ALA A 19 14.67 -16.42 26.99
N LEU A 20 13.59 -15.64 27.07
CA LEU A 20 13.08 -15.03 28.30
C LEU A 20 12.27 -16.01 29.18
N GLY A 21 12.09 -17.26 28.74
CA GLY A 21 11.39 -18.31 29.48
C GLY A 21 9.89 -18.41 29.19
N VAL A 22 9.39 -17.71 28.17
CA VAL A 22 7.99 -17.84 27.71
C VAL A 22 7.92 -18.98 26.69
N GLU A 23 7.40 -20.13 27.12
CA GLU A 23 7.45 -21.36 26.31
C GLU A 23 6.43 -21.39 25.14
N LYS A 24 6.78 -22.07 24.05
CA LYS A 24 5.91 -22.41 22.90
C LYS A 24 5.44 -21.19 22.11
N MET A 25 6.34 -20.27 21.81
CA MET A 25 6.03 -19.03 21.09
C MET A 25 6.13 -19.17 19.58
N GLN A 26 6.79 -20.22 19.07
CA GLN A 26 6.99 -20.41 17.63
C GLN A 26 5.68 -20.31 16.80
N PRO A 27 5.68 -19.55 15.68
CA PRO A 27 4.51 -19.43 14.83
C PRO A 27 4.10 -20.78 14.19
N VAL A 28 2.80 -20.97 14.02
CA VAL A 28 2.21 -22.10 13.30
C VAL A 28 1.58 -21.58 12.01
N ILE A 29 1.95 -22.19 10.88
CA ILE A 29 1.34 -21.90 9.57
C ILE A 29 0.32 -22.99 9.26
N THR A 30 -0.95 -22.62 9.08
CA THR A 30 -2.01 -23.56 8.72
C THR A 30 -1.90 -23.98 7.24
N GLY A 31 -2.58 -25.07 6.86
CA GLY A 31 -2.68 -25.48 5.45
C GLY A 31 -3.33 -24.44 4.51
N LYS A 32 -3.99 -23.42 5.07
CA LYS A 32 -4.54 -22.26 4.32
C LYS A 32 -3.61 -21.03 4.38
N LYS A 33 -2.33 -21.22 4.73
CA LYS A 33 -1.32 -20.17 4.87
C LYS A 33 -1.67 -19.07 5.89
N THR A 34 -2.46 -19.41 6.91
CA THR A 34 -2.70 -18.50 8.05
C THR A 34 -1.56 -18.65 9.06
N TYR A 35 -0.97 -17.53 9.47
CA TYR A 35 0.09 -17.48 10.47
C TYR A 35 -0.55 -17.23 11.85
N ILE A 36 -0.24 -18.08 12.82
CA ILE A 36 -0.79 -18.01 14.18
C ILE A 36 0.37 -18.09 15.16
N ALA A 37 0.41 -17.18 16.14
CA ALA A 37 1.36 -17.25 17.25
C ALA A 37 0.67 -16.81 18.55
N PRO A 38 1.20 -17.18 19.74
CA PRO A 38 0.67 -16.72 21.03
C PRO A 38 1.01 -15.26 21.36
N PHE A 39 1.65 -14.54 20.45
CA PHE A 39 1.97 -13.13 20.56
C PHE A 39 1.58 -12.39 19.27
N VAL A 40 1.58 -11.06 19.33
CA VAL A 40 1.27 -10.18 18.21
C VAL A 40 2.37 -9.14 18.07
N ASN A 41 2.95 -9.05 16.87
CA ASN A 41 3.83 -7.95 16.49
C ASN A 41 2.95 -6.76 16.16
N ALA A 42 3.01 -5.70 16.97
CA ALA A 42 2.23 -4.51 16.69
C ALA A 42 2.93 -3.25 17.15
N GLU A 43 2.62 -2.17 16.45
CA GLU A 43 3.07 -0.84 16.83
C GLU A 43 2.33 -0.31 18.07
N LYS A 44 2.85 0.79 18.65
CA LYS A 44 2.20 1.47 19.77
C LYS A 44 0.96 2.27 19.33
N PRO A 45 1.00 3.09 18.26
CA PRO A 45 -0.19 3.80 17.80
C PRO A 45 -1.34 2.85 17.48
N GLN A 46 -2.56 3.22 17.86
CA GLN A 46 -3.75 2.46 17.55
C GLN A 46 -4.96 3.38 17.51
N TYR A 47 -5.83 3.14 16.53
CA TYR A 47 -7.04 3.92 16.35
C TYR A 47 -8.23 3.00 16.16
N LEU A 48 -9.26 3.22 16.98
CA LEU A 48 -10.54 2.54 16.88
C LEU A 48 -11.64 3.59 16.94
N VAL A 49 -12.07 4.07 15.77
CA VAL A 49 -13.19 5.02 15.64
C VAL A 49 -14.46 4.20 15.38
N ILE A 50 -15.35 4.17 16.37
CA ILE A 50 -16.55 3.33 16.37
C ILE A 50 -17.79 4.21 16.34
N GLU A 51 -18.80 3.79 15.59
CA GLU A 51 -20.12 4.39 15.67
C GLU A 51 -20.75 4.06 17.02
N ASP A 52 -21.20 5.08 17.75
CA ASP A 52 -21.85 4.89 19.06
C ASP A 52 -23.32 4.45 18.90
N SER A 53 -23.52 3.26 18.36
CA SER A 53 -24.84 2.69 18.06
C SER A 53 -24.92 1.24 18.57
N PHE A 54 -25.14 1.10 19.88
CA PHE A 54 -25.19 -0.19 20.57
C PHE A 54 -26.58 -0.46 21.14
N PRO A 55 -27.35 -1.41 20.58
CA PRO A 55 -28.76 -1.61 20.95
C PRO A 55 -28.95 -2.15 22.37
N ASN A 56 -27.91 -2.73 22.98
CA ASN A 56 -27.94 -3.26 24.35
C ASN A 56 -26.88 -2.59 25.25
N GLY A 57 -26.54 -1.34 24.94
CA GLY A 57 -25.42 -0.63 25.57
C GLY A 57 -24.06 -1.26 25.23
N ARG A 58 -23.01 -0.66 25.78
CA ARG A 58 -21.62 -1.10 25.61
C ARG A 58 -20.82 -0.80 26.88
N PRO A 59 -19.66 -1.44 27.06
CA PRO A 59 -18.67 -0.96 28.02
C PRO A 59 -18.26 0.49 27.72
N ALA A 60 -17.60 1.14 28.69
CA ALA A 60 -16.97 2.45 28.54
C ALA A 60 -15.72 2.36 27.65
N LEU A 61 -15.91 1.95 26.38
CA LEU A 61 -14.87 1.70 25.39
C LEU A 61 -13.99 2.94 25.17
N GLU A 62 -14.55 4.13 25.27
CA GLU A 62 -13.86 5.42 25.17
C GLU A 62 -12.75 5.62 26.22
N LYS A 63 -12.72 4.82 27.29
CA LYS A 63 -11.62 4.81 28.26
C LYS A 63 -10.39 4.03 27.77
N GLY A 64 -10.53 3.27 26.68
CA GLY A 64 -9.44 2.55 26.04
C GLY A 64 -8.51 3.49 25.28
N PHE A 65 -7.21 3.19 25.30
CA PHE A 65 -6.22 3.94 24.54
C PHE A 65 -6.53 3.89 23.04
N GLY A 66 -6.65 5.06 22.39
CA GLY A 66 -6.92 5.16 20.96
C GLY A 66 -8.36 4.84 20.54
N VAL A 67 -9.32 4.80 21.47
CA VAL A 67 -10.73 4.54 21.15
C VAL A 67 -11.52 5.84 21.07
N TYR A 68 -12.25 6.02 19.97
CA TYR A 68 -13.05 7.20 19.69
C TYR A 68 -14.48 6.78 19.37
N MET A 69 -15.43 7.36 20.08
CA MET A 69 -16.86 7.15 19.83
C MET A 69 -17.39 8.29 18.98
N ALA A 70 -18.10 7.98 17.89
CA ALA A 70 -18.55 8.99 16.93
C ALA A 70 -19.87 8.59 16.27
N ASP A 71 -20.44 9.48 15.45
CA ASP A 71 -21.55 9.14 14.57
C ASP A 71 -21.07 8.39 13.30
N ARG A 72 -22.03 7.85 12.54
CA ARG A 72 -21.76 7.09 11.31
C ARG A 72 -20.92 7.86 10.28
N ASN A 73 -21.22 9.14 10.07
CA ASN A 73 -20.55 9.95 9.07
C ASN A 73 -19.09 10.17 9.47
N THR A 74 -18.83 10.52 10.72
CA THR A 74 -17.47 10.68 11.26
C THR A 74 -16.65 9.38 11.14
N VAL A 75 -17.25 8.22 11.42
CA VAL A 75 -16.60 6.91 11.23
C VAL A 75 -16.24 6.67 9.77
N ASN A 76 -17.16 6.95 8.84
CA ASN A 76 -16.94 6.77 7.41
C ASN A 76 -15.83 7.71 6.89
N LEU A 77 -15.81 8.97 7.34
CA LEU A 77 -14.76 9.92 6.98
C LEU A 77 -13.40 9.48 7.53
N SER A 78 -13.35 8.98 8.77
CA SER A 78 -12.12 8.47 9.39
C SER A 78 -11.57 7.24 8.66
N GLU A 79 -12.46 6.32 8.24
CA GLU A 79 -12.08 5.15 7.42
C GLU A 79 -11.53 5.61 6.07
N ARG A 80 -12.24 6.50 5.37
CA ARG A 80 -11.80 7.02 4.06
C ARG A 80 -10.46 7.72 4.16
N MET A 81 -10.26 8.59 5.16
CA MET A 81 -8.97 9.25 5.43
C MET A 81 -7.83 8.23 5.49
N LYS A 82 -7.98 7.17 6.31
CA LYS A 82 -6.94 6.15 6.48
C LYS A 82 -6.75 5.28 5.24
N VAL A 83 -7.84 4.83 4.64
CA VAL A 83 -7.84 3.79 3.59
C VAL A 83 -7.53 4.36 2.20
N THR A 84 -7.99 5.56 1.89
CA THR A 84 -7.89 6.10 0.52
C THR A 84 -6.84 7.18 0.38
N VAL A 85 -6.31 7.73 1.48
CA VAL A 85 -5.39 8.88 1.45
C VAL A 85 -4.11 8.64 2.25
N CYS A 86 -4.21 8.39 3.55
CA CYS A 86 -3.05 8.55 4.43
C CYS A 86 -2.14 7.32 4.49
N LEU A 87 -2.66 6.17 4.95
CA LEU A 87 -1.82 5.01 5.28
C LEU A 87 -1.78 4.00 4.15
N ASN A 88 -2.95 3.48 3.80
CA ASN A 88 -3.08 2.35 2.90
C ASN A 88 -2.54 2.63 1.48
N PRO A 89 -2.73 3.82 0.88
CA PRO A 89 -2.18 4.11 -0.45
C PRO A 89 -0.64 4.09 -0.46
N VAL A 90 0.01 4.55 0.61
CA VAL A 90 1.48 4.50 0.73
C VAL A 90 1.97 3.05 0.67
N HIS A 91 1.37 2.16 1.46
CA HIS A 91 1.71 0.73 1.42
C HIS A 91 1.48 0.11 0.03
N SER A 92 0.37 0.43 -0.63
CA SER A 92 0.08 -0.11 -1.96
C SER A 92 0.99 0.44 -3.06
N ALA A 93 1.46 1.69 -2.93
CA ALA A 93 2.34 2.31 -3.91
C ALA A 93 3.78 1.81 -3.78
N THR A 94 4.23 1.52 -2.56
CA THR A 94 5.64 1.26 -2.26
C THR A 94 5.95 -0.20 -1.98
N GLY A 95 5.02 -0.99 -1.43
CA GLY A 95 5.22 -2.41 -1.12
C GLY A 95 5.63 -3.23 -2.35
N PRO A 96 4.85 -3.23 -3.46
CA PRO A 96 5.22 -3.94 -4.68
C PRO A 96 6.59 -3.51 -5.25
N LEU A 97 6.88 -2.20 -5.22
CA LEU A 97 8.17 -1.66 -5.66
C LEU A 97 9.31 -2.10 -4.75
N GLY A 98 9.08 -2.21 -3.44
CA GLY A 98 10.06 -2.73 -2.50
C GLY A 98 10.47 -4.16 -2.83
N VAL A 99 9.52 -5.02 -3.21
CA VAL A 99 9.83 -6.38 -3.69
C VAL A 99 10.65 -6.33 -4.97
N VAL A 100 10.25 -5.52 -5.95
CA VAL A 100 10.98 -5.39 -7.23
C VAL A 100 12.40 -4.85 -7.03
N LEU A 101 12.61 -3.95 -6.06
CA LEU A 101 13.92 -3.40 -5.73
C LEU A 101 14.75 -4.30 -4.81
N GLY A 102 14.26 -5.49 -4.44
CA GLY A 102 14.98 -6.45 -3.59
C GLY A 102 14.99 -6.13 -2.10
N TYR A 103 14.12 -5.23 -1.63
CA TYR A 103 13.97 -4.96 -0.19
C TYR A 103 12.95 -5.90 0.42
N ASP A 104 13.37 -6.69 1.41
CA ASP A 104 12.44 -7.53 2.16
C ASP A 104 11.56 -6.71 3.12
N LEU A 105 12.18 -5.86 3.95
CA LEU A 105 11.49 -5.09 4.98
C LEU A 105 11.08 -3.68 4.51
N PHE A 106 9.82 -3.34 4.75
CA PHE A 106 9.23 -2.04 4.37
C PHE A 106 9.91 -0.86 5.07
N ALA A 107 10.05 -0.93 6.39
CA ALA A 107 10.69 0.13 7.17
C ALA A 107 12.16 0.33 6.75
N HIS A 108 12.90 -0.75 6.55
CA HIS A 108 14.29 -0.71 6.10
C HIS A 108 14.42 -0.03 4.74
N MET A 109 13.54 -0.36 3.78
CA MET A 109 13.49 0.31 2.48
C MET A 109 13.30 1.82 2.64
N LEU A 110 12.33 2.26 3.42
CA LEU A 110 12.10 3.69 3.59
C LEU A 110 13.27 4.39 4.30
N ASN A 111 13.92 3.74 5.27
CA ASN A 111 15.03 4.32 6.02
C ASN A 111 16.34 4.42 5.21
N THR A 112 16.52 3.58 4.19
CA THR A 112 17.78 3.47 3.45
C THR A 112 17.69 3.88 1.98
N ASN A 113 16.48 4.07 1.45
CA ASN A 113 16.24 4.52 0.09
C ASN A 113 15.48 5.85 0.08
N GLU A 114 16.23 6.94 -0.12
CA GLU A 114 15.68 8.31 -0.13
C GLU A 114 14.60 8.52 -1.19
N ASP A 115 14.74 7.91 -2.37
CA ASP A 115 13.76 8.04 -3.45
C ASP A 115 12.44 7.35 -3.08
N MET A 116 12.49 6.19 -2.41
CA MET A 116 11.29 5.51 -1.91
C MET A 116 10.62 6.25 -0.76
N MET A 117 11.40 6.84 0.17
CA MET A 117 10.87 7.72 1.21
C MET A 117 10.19 8.94 0.60
N LYS A 118 10.82 9.56 -0.41
CA LYS A 118 10.26 10.71 -1.12
C LYS A 118 8.96 10.35 -1.83
N MET A 119 8.94 9.23 -2.57
CA MET A 119 7.73 8.72 -3.21
C MET A 119 6.60 8.48 -2.19
N ALA A 120 6.89 7.80 -1.09
CA ALA A 120 5.94 7.53 -0.02
C ALA A 120 5.32 8.83 0.52
N ARG A 121 6.16 9.84 0.76
CA ARG A 121 5.70 11.16 1.21
C ARG A 121 4.86 11.86 0.15
N MET A 122 5.23 11.81 -1.13
CA MET A 122 4.43 12.41 -2.21
C MET A 122 3.02 11.82 -2.27
N VAL A 123 2.88 10.49 -2.13
CA VAL A 123 1.56 9.83 -2.10
C VAL A 123 0.67 10.40 -1.01
N ALA A 124 1.20 10.58 0.20
CA ALA A 124 0.39 11.04 1.34
C ALA A 124 0.25 12.57 1.38
N TYR A 125 1.35 13.32 1.38
CA TYR A 125 1.38 14.76 1.60
C TYR A 125 0.96 15.55 0.36
N ASP A 126 1.48 15.19 -0.81
CA ASP A 126 1.32 15.99 -2.02
C ASP A 126 0.08 15.60 -2.82
N GLU A 127 -0.32 14.32 -2.73
CA GLU A 127 -1.43 13.77 -3.50
C GLU A 127 -2.63 13.41 -2.64
N GLY A 128 -2.42 12.89 -1.44
CA GLY A 128 -3.50 12.54 -0.52
C GLY A 128 -4.12 13.77 0.16
N LEU A 129 -3.35 14.42 1.04
CA LEU A 129 -3.85 15.48 1.93
C LEU A 129 -4.62 16.60 1.21
N PRO A 130 -4.29 17.03 -0.02
CA PRO A 130 -5.06 18.09 -0.69
C PRO A 130 -6.52 17.73 -1.04
N VAL A 131 -6.88 16.45 -1.02
CA VAL A 131 -8.22 15.96 -1.40
C VAL A 131 -8.90 15.12 -0.31
N VAL A 132 -8.25 14.93 0.84
CA VAL A 132 -8.83 14.20 1.96
C VAL A 132 -9.97 14.98 2.60
N ALA A 133 -11.06 14.29 2.92
CA ALA A 133 -12.10 14.88 3.75
C ALA A 133 -11.65 14.82 5.22
N ASP A 134 -11.75 15.94 5.93
CA ASP A 134 -11.42 16.01 7.35
C ASP A 134 -12.55 15.36 8.19
N PRO A 135 -12.26 14.30 8.96
CA PRO A 135 -13.26 13.67 9.82
C PRO A 135 -13.57 14.49 11.09
N GLY A 136 -12.80 15.53 11.41
CA GLY A 136 -12.97 16.40 12.57
C GLY A 136 -12.57 15.77 13.91
N ILE A 137 -12.64 14.44 14.04
CA ILE A 137 -12.23 13.69 15.23
C ILE A 137 -10.74 13.32 15.24
N LEU A 138 -10.13 13.27 14.05
CA LEU A 138 -8.70 13.03 13.83
C LEU A 138 -8.21 14.05 12.79
N SER A 139 -7.03 14.62 13.01
CA SER A 139 -6.41 15.50 12.00
C SER A 139 -5.72 14.64 10.93
N PRO A 140 -6.08 14.76 9.63
CA PRO A 140 -5.39 14.04 8.57
C PRO A 140 -3.89 14.37 8.51
N GLN A 141 -3.52 15.64 8.71
CA GLN A 141 -2.12 16.08 8.74
C GLN A 141 -1.36 15.40 9.88
N ALA A 142 -1.87 15.50 11.12
CA ALA A 142 -1.19 14.89 12.27
C ALA A 142 -1.09 13.36 12.15
N PHE A 143 -2.09 12.71 11.55
CA PHE A 143 -2.07 11.28 11.28
C PHE A 143 -0.97 10.91 10.28
N VAL A 144 -0.81 11.68 9.19
CA VAL A 144 0.28 11.47 8.23
C VAL A 144 1.63 11.79 8.86
N ASP A 145 1.74 12.83 9.69
CA ASP A 145 2.98 13.16 10.40
C ASP A 145 3.40 12.00 11.32
N GLU A 146 2.49 11.43 12.10
CA GLU A 146 2.75 10.24 12.95
C GLU A 146 3.20 9.03 12.11
N LEU A 147 2.58 8.81 10.95
CA LEU A 147 2.97 7.72 10.05
C LEU A 147 4.45 7.82 9.66
N PHE A 148 4.91 8.98 9.22
CA PHE A 148 6.25 9.15 8.69
C PHE A 148 7.32 9.40 9.76
N ASN A 149 6.94 9.83 10.96
CA ASN A 149 7.89 10.07 12.04
C ASN A 149 8.07 8.84 12.94
N ASP A 150 7.01 8.07 13.17
CA ASP A 150 7.01 7.03 14.22
C ASP A 150 6.68 5.62 13.69
N ARG A 151 5.83 5.49 12.67
CA ARG A 151 5.22 4.19 12.32
C ARG A 151 5.90 3.51 11.14
N PHE A 152 5.93 4.16 9.98
CA PHE A 152 6.56 3.62 8.78
C PHE A 152 8.08 3.39 8.95
N PRO A 153 8.84 4.26 9.65
CA PRO A 153 10.27 4.02 9.91
C PRO A 153 10.56 2.90 10.93
N ASN A 154 9.55 2.33 11.58
CA ASN A 154 9.73 1.40 12.70
C ASN A 154 10.19 0.00 12.23
N GLU A 155 11.50 -0.22 12.26
CA GLU A 155 12.11 -1.51 11.89
C GLU A 155 11.75 -2.67 12.84
N TYR A 156 11.37 -2.39 14.08
CA TYR A 156 11.00 -3.44 15.06
C TYR A 156 9.72 -4.19 14.70
N LEU A 157 8.93 -3.68 13.75
CA LEU A 157 7.72 -4.36 13.28
C LEU A 157 8.05 -5.57 12.39
N GLY A 158 9.18 -5.53 11.66
CA GLY A 158 9.54 -6.59 10.72
C GLY A 158 8.51 -6.77 9.60
N ASP A 159 7.86 -5.69 9.17
CA ASP A 159 6.84 -5.76 8.13
C ASP A 159 7.46 -5.95 6.74
N THR A 160 7.04 -6.98 6.00
CA THR A 160 7.64 -7.30 4.70
C THR A 160 6.89 -6.63 3.55
N ASN A 161 7.63 -6.18 2.54
CA ASN A 161 7.08 -5.64 1.30
C ASN A 161 6.20 -6.68 0.58
N LEU A 162 6.56 -7.96 0.65
CA LEU A 162 5.75 -9.06 0.10
C LEU A 162 4.39 -9.19 0.80
N ARG A 163 4.31 -8.94 2.12
CA ARG A 163 3.01 -8.92 2.83
C ARG A 163 2.16 -7.74 2.37
N LEU A 164 2.77 -6.58 2.13
CA LEU A 164 2.08 -5.39 1.61
C LEU A 164 1.60 -5.58 0.15
N ALA A 165 2.20 -6.51 -0.59
CA ALA A 165 1.83 -6.87 -1.95
C ALA A 165 0.73 -7.95 -2.06
N VAL A 166 0.19 -8.44 -0.94
CA VAL A 166 -0.94 -9.40 -0.94
C VAL A 166 -2.24 -8.68 -1.33
N ASP A 167 -3.03 -9.31 -2.22
CA ASP A 167 -4.35 -8.87 -2.65
C ASP A 167 -4.41 -7.41 -3.16
N VAL A 168 -3.32 -6.89 -3.76
CA VAL A 168 -3.26 -5.51 -4.24
C VAL A 168 -4.36 -5.23 -5.28
N SER A 169 -4.75 -6.21 -6.10
CA SER A 169 -5.87 -6.06 -7.03
C SER A 169 -7.19 -5.72 -6.35
N GLN A 170 -7.39 -6.18 -5.11
CA GLN A 170 -8.60 -5.88 -4.31
C GLN A 170 -8.54 -4.50 -3.65
N MET A 171 -7.38 -3.84 -3.73
CA MET A 171 -7.08 -2.63 -2.99
C MET A 171 -6.88 -1.41 -3.88
N VAL A 172 -6.41 -1.56 -5.13
CA VAL A 172 -6.09 -0.42 -6.00
C VAL A 172 -7.29 0.48 -6.30
N GLY A 173 -8.50 -0.07 -6.46
CA GLY A 173 -9.71 0.74 -6.68
C GLY A 173 -10.07 1.64 -5.50
N ILE A 174 -10.00 1.11 -4.28
CA ILE A 174 -10.30 1.89 -3.07
C ILE A 174 -9.14 2.82 -2.68
N ARG A 175 -7.88 2.38 -2.84
CA ARG A 175 -6.70 3.12 -2.37
C ARG A 175 -6.20 4.18 -3.36
N PHE A 176 -6.39 3.98 -4.66
CA PHE A 176 -5.99 4.94 -5.69
C PHE A 176 -7.18 5.52 -6.44
N GLY A 177 -8.15 4.69 -6.82
CA GLY A 177 -9.32 5.12 -7.61
C GLY A 177 -10.15 6.21 -6.93
N GLU A 178 -10.34 6.14 -5.61
CA GLU A 178 -11.03 7.20 -4.86
C GLU A 178 -10.29 8.54 -4.89
N THR A 179 -8.96 8.52 -4.85
CA THR A 179 -8.13 9.74 -4.93
C THR A 179 -8.13 10.30 -6.35
N VAL A 180 -8.03 9.45 -7.38
CA VAL A 180 -8.18 9.85 -8.78
C VAL A 180 -9.53 10.53 -9.00
N LYS A 181 -10.63 9.93 -8.55
CA LYS A 181 -11.97 10.53 -8.60
C LYS A 181 -12.04 11.88 -7.89
N ALA A 182 -11.39 12.01 -6.73
CA ALA A 182 -11.35 13.27 -5.99
C ALA A 182 -10.58 14.37 -6.76
N TYR A 183 -9.51 14.01 -7.47
CA TYR A 183 -8.79 14.93 -8.34
C TYR A 183 -9.64 15.37 -9.53
N VAL A 184 -10.30 14.43 -10.22
CA VAL A 184 -11.20 14.74 -11.34
C VAL A 184 -12.32 15.67 -10.89
N ALA A 185 -12.96 15.39 -9.76
CA ALA A 185 -14.02 16.23 -9.21
C ALA A 185 -13.54 17.67 -8.88
N LYS A 186 -12.29 17.82 -8.42
CA LYS A 186 -11.73 19.10 -7.98
C LYS A 186 -11.08 19.90 -9.11
N TYR A 187 -10.45 19.24 -10.07
CA TYR A 187 -9.58 19.85 -11.08
C TYR A 187 -9.99 19.58 -12.52
N GLY A 188 -10.97 18.70 -12.76
CA GLY A 188 -11.44 18.29 -14.10
C GLY A 188 -10.72 17.06 -14.66
N ASP A 189 -9.53 16.76 -14.16
CA ASP A 189 -8.75 15.55 -14.48
C ASP A 189 -7.80 15.21 -13.31
N ALA A 190 -7.12 14.07 -13.40
CA ALA A 190 -6.11 13.61 -12.44
C ALA A 190 -4.66 13.70 -12.96
N SER A 191 -4.41 14.40 -14.06
CA SER A 191 -3.09 14.50 -14.72
C SER A 191 -1.97 15.06 -13.83
N LYS A 192 -2.36 15.82 -12.79
CA LYS A 192 -1.46 16.38 -11.76
C LYS A 192 -0.82 15.31 -10.87
N LEU A 193 -1.44 14.14 -10.74
CA LEU A 193 -0.90 13.04 -9.94
C LEU A 193 0.37 12.49 -10.60
N THR A 194 1.35 12.15 -9.79
CA THR A 194 2.65 11.59 -10.20
C THR A 194 2.97 10.32 -9.41
N ALA A 195 2.96 10.36 -8.08
CA ALA A 195 3.32 9.25 -7.22
C ALA A 195 2.28 8.11 -7.21
N ILE A 196 0.98 8.40 -7.26
CA ILE A 196 -0.07 7.38 -7.41
C ILE A 196 0.03 6.67 -8.76
N PRO A 197 0.11 7.35 -9.92
CA PRO A 197 0.42 6.73 -11.21
C PRO A 197 1.70 5.89 -11.20
N LEU A 198 2.76 6.40 -10.56
CA LEU A 198 4.03 5.68 -10.41
C LEU A 198 3.86 4.40 -9.57
N GLY A 199 3.05 4.44 -8.50
CA GLY A 199 2.71 3.28 -7.69
C GLY A 199 1.90 2.23 -8.47
N ILE A 200 0.96 2.67 -9.32
CA ILE A 200 0.20 1.76 -10.21
C ILE A 200 1.14 1.11 -11.24
N ALA A 201 2.01 1.89 -11.89
CA ALA A 201 3.03 1.37 -12.79
C ALA A 201 3.96 0.38 -12.06
N GLY A 202 4.36 0.70 -10.83
CA GLY A 202 5.18 -0.16 -9.97
C GLY A 202 4.51 -1.48 -9.61
N TRP A 203 3.21 -1.48 -9.29
CA TRP A 203 2.46 -2.71 -9.07
C TRP A 203 2.38 -3.57 -10.33
N LEU A 204 2.08 -2.97 -11.49
CA LEU A 204 2.07 -3.70 -12.76
C LEU A 204 3.45 -4.25 -13.10
N ARG A 205 4.52 -3.49 -12.80
CA ARG A 205 5.91 -3.94 -12.98
C ARG A 205 6.23 -5.12 -12.06
N TYR A 206 5.73 -5.11 -10.83
CA TYR A 206 5.82 -6.23 -9.89
C TYR A 206 5.13 -7.49 -10.41
N MET A 207 3.97 -7.35 -11.09
CA MET A 207 3.24 -8.49 -11.66
C MET A 207 4.03 -9.29 -12.71
N LEU A 208 5.12 -8.72 -13.27
CA LEU A 208 6.02 -9.46 -14.16
C LEU A 208 6.90 -10.50 -13.43
N ALA A 209 6.88 -10.54 -12.09
CA ALA A 209 7.58 -11.53 -11.27
C ALA A 209 9.10 -11.62 -11.51
N VAL A 210 9.70 -10.49 -11.90
CA VAL A 210 11.15 -10.32 -12.14
C VAL A 210 11.59 -9.04 -11.43
N ASP A 211 12.63 -9.10 -10.61
CA ASP A 211 13.15 -7.95 -9.87
C ASP A 211 13.89 -6.95 -10.78
N ASP A 212 14.44 -5.89 -10.21
CA ASP A 212 15.17 -4.84 -10.96
C ASP A 212 16.59 -5.28 -11.38
N GLU A 213 17.06 -6.44 -10.93
CA GLU A 213 18.33 -7.05 -11.38
C GLU A 213 18.11 -8.13 -12.45
N GLY A 214 16.86 -8.56 -12.66
CA GLY A 214 16.48 -9.60 -13.62
C GLY A 214 16.26 -10.98 -13.00
N ASN A 215 16.31 -11.12 -11.67
CA ASN A 215 16.03 -12.38 -10.99
C ASN A 215 14.52 -12.60 -10.85
N LYS A 216 14.08 -13.85 -10.89
CA LYS A 216 12.67 -14.21 -10.70
C LYS A 216 12.31 -14.25 -9.22
N PHE A 217 11.08 -13.85 -8.89
CA PHE A 217 10.50 -14.03 -7.57
C PHE A 217 9.08 -14.60 -7.65
N GLU A 218 8.56 -15.10 -6.53
CA GLU A 218 7.17 -15.55 -6.43
C GLU A 218 6.25 -14.37 -6.07
N LEU A 219 5.16 -14.21 -6.83
CA LEU A 219 4.14 -13.24 -6.50
C LEU A 219 3.48 -13.59 -5.17
N ALA A 220 3.23 -12.58 -4.34
CA ALA A 220 2.31 -12.66 -3.23
C ALA A 220 0.92 -13.14 -3.71
N PRO A 221 0.16 -13.85 -2.86
CA PRO A 221 -1.20 -14.25 -3.20
C PRO A 221 -2.06 -13.05 -3.60
N ASP A 222 -2.74 -13.17 -4.73
CA ASP A 222 -3.72 -12.22 -5.22
C ASP A 222 -4.72 -12.97 -6.13
N PRO A 223 -6.04 -12.72 -6.00
CA PRO A 223 -7.05 -13.42 -6.80
C PRO A 223 -6.96 -13.14 -8.31
N MET A 224 -6.27 -12.08 -8.74
CA MET A 224 -6.12 -11.69 -10.15
C MET A 224 -4.73 -12.02 -10.72
N ASN A 225 -3.88 -12.75 -9.99
CA ASN A 225 -2.54 -13.11 -10.46
C ASN A 225 -2.55 -13.84 -11.82
N GLU A 226 -3.46 -14.78 -12.01
CA GLU A 226 -3.58 -15.54 -13.26
C GLU A 226 -4.04 -14.66 -14.42
N GLU A 227 -5.15 -13.93 -14.23
CA GLU A 227 -5.75 -13.06 -15.26
C GLU A 227 -4.79 -11.93 -15.69
N ILE A 228 -4.21 -11.21 -14.74
CA ILE A 228 -3.27 -10.12 -15.04
C ILE A 228 -1.96 -10.70 -15.58
N GLY A 229 -1.48 -11.81 -15.03
CA GLY A 229 -0.26 -12.48 -15.48
C GLY A 229 -0.35 -12.93 -16.94
N GLU A 230 -1.48 -13.52 -17.35
CA GLU A 230 -1.73 -13.90 -18.74
C GLU A 230 -1.72 -12.67 -19.66
N GLN A 231 -2.39 -11.58 -19.25
CA GLN A 231 -2.46 -10.34 -20.02
C GLN A 231 -1.10 -9.66 -20.20
N LEU A 232 -0.21 -9.77 -19.20
CA LEU A 232 1.15 -9.20 -19.24
C LEU A 232 2.21 -10.16 -19.81
N GLY A 233 1.85 -11.42 -20.10
CA GLY A 233 2.80 -12.51 -20.36
C GLY A 233 3.74 -12.32 -21.56
N ASP A 234 3.36 -11.48 -22.53
CA ASP A 234 4.17 -11.15 -23.70
C ASP A 234 5.19 -10.02 -23.45
N ILE A 235 5.14 -9.35 -22.29
CA ILE A 235 6.05 -8.26 -21.93
C ILE A 235 7.36 -8.85 -21.43
N VAL A 236 8.47 -8.38 -22.02
CA VAL A 236 9.82 -8.84 -21.67
C VAL A 236 10.63 -7.68 -21.11
N VAL A 237 11.09 -7.82 -19.86
CA VAL A 237 12.01 -6.86 -19.23
C VAL A 237 13.31 -6.78 -20.05
N GLY A 238 13.80 -5.56 -20.30
CA GLY A 238 14.90 -5.29 -21.21
C GLY A 238 14.48 -5.07 -22.67
N LYS A 239 13.18 -5.20 -22.98
CA LYS A 239 12.63 -5.00 -24.33
C LYS A 239 11.35 -4.15 -24.30
N PRO A 240 11.44 -2.84 -24.04
CA PRO A 240 10.29 -1.95 -23.96
C PRO A 240 9.34 -2.00 -25.15
N GLU A 241 9.81 -2.35 -26.34
CA GLU A 241 9.01 -2.50 -27.56
C GLU A 241 7.97 -3.64 -27.48
N THR A 242 8.12 -4.55 -26.50
CA THR A 242 7.13 -5.62 -26.24
C THR A 242 5.86 -5.09 -25.58
N LEU A 243 5.92 -3.94 -24.90
CA LEU A 243 4.76 -3.23 -24.41
C LEU A 243 4.04 -2.52 -25.57
N LYS A 244 2.83 -2.99 -25.85
CA LYS A 244 1.86 -2.46 -26.81
C LYS A 244 0.62 -2.01 -26.02
N ASP A 245 -0.52 -2.68 -26.21
CA ASP A 245 -1.80 -2.34 -25.58
C ASP A 245 -2.14 -3.19 -24.34
N GLN A 246 -1.20 -4.01 -23.83
CA GLN A 246 -1.46 -4.94 -22.73
C GLN A 246 -1.96 -4.25 -21.46
N LEU A 247 -1.58 -3.00 -21.18
CA LEU A 247 -2.06 -2.29 -19.98
C LEU A 247 -3.46 -1.71 -20.16
N LYS A 248 -3.90 -1.48 -21.41
CA LYS A 248 -5.14 -0.76 -21.70
C LYS A 248 -6.39 -1.41 -21.08
N PRO A 249 -6.63 -2.73 -21.22
CA PRO A 249 -7.78 -3.36 -20.59
C PRO A 249 -7.72 -3.36 -19.06
N ILE A 250 -6.52 -3.31 -18.46
CA ILE A 250 -6.35 -3.24 -17.00
C ILE A 250 -6.65 -1.82 -16.51
N LEU A 251 -6.01 -0.81 -17.11
CA LEU A 251 -6.10 0.58 -16.67
C LEU A 251 -7.48 1.21 -16.95
N SER A 252 -8.23 0.74 -17.95
CA SER A 252 -9.62 1.15 -18.18
C SER A 252 -10.65 0.30 -17.41
N ASN A 253 -10.23 -0.65 -16.57
CA ASN A 253 -11.15 -1.54 -15.87
C ASN A 253 -11.78 -0.85 -14.66
N GLU A 254 -12.99 -0.32 -14.85
CA GLU A 254 -13.78 0.33 -13.79
C GLU A 254 -14.15 -0.61 -12.63
N ARG A 255 -14.09 -1.93 -12.78
CA ARG A 255 -14.28 -2.86 -11.66
C ARG A 255 -13.04 -2.97 -10.77
N LEU A 256 -11.85 -2.83 -11.37
CA LEU A 256 -10.57 -2.90 -10.68
C LEU A 256 -10.23 -1.57 -10.01
N PHE A 257 -10.33 -0.47 -10.77
CA PHE A 257 -9.93 0.87 -10.30
C PHE A 257 -11.09 1.74 -9.81
N PHE A 258 -12.34 1.27 -9.92
CA PHE A 258 -13.56 2.06 -9.64
C PHE A 258 -13.70 3.33 -10.49
N THR A 259 -12.88 3.45 -11.52
CA THR A 259 -12.85 4.53 -12.51
C THR A 259 -12.02 4.07 -13.72
N ASP A 260 -12.11 4.80 -14.83
CA ASP A 260 -11.32 4.55 -16.04
C ASP A 260 -10.13 5.52 -16.08
N LEU A 261 -8.93 4.99 -15.88
CA LEU A 261 -7.73 5.81 -15.71
C LEU A 261 -7.33 6.59 -16.98
N TYR A 262 -7.77 6.19 -18.17
CA TYR A 262 -7.55 6.99 -19.39
C TYR A 262 -8.51 8.17 -19.45
N LYS A 263 -9.79 7.97 -19.11
CA LYS A 263 -10.77 9.07 -19.05
C LYS A 263 -10.38 10.11 -18.00
N ASP A 264 -9.73 9.68 -16.93
CA ASP A 264 -9.27 10.54 -15.83
C ASP A 264 -7.90 11.19 -16.08
N GLY A 265 -7.26 10.91 -17.22
CA GLY A 265 -6.04 11.59 -17.65
C GLY A 265 -4.72 11.08 -17.06
N VAL A 266 -4.68 9.85 -16.53
CA VAL A 266 -3.45 9.23 -15.97
C VAL A 266 -3.03 7.95 -16.69
N GLY A 267 -3.87 7.35 -17.53
CA GLY A 267 -3.59 6.08 -18.22
C GLY A 267 -2.30 6.09 -19.05
N GLU A 268 -2.14 7.07 -19.95
CA GLU A 268 -0.93 7.20 -20.79
C GLU A 268 0.33 7.44 -19.96
N LYS A 269 0.22 8.25 -18.88
CA LYS A 269 1.32 8.51 -17.95
C LYS A 269 1.78 7.23 -17.24
N ILE A 270 0.85 6.36 -16.86
CA ILE A 270 1.15 5.06 -16.24
C ILE A 270 1.85 4.15 -17.26
N GLU A 271 1.42 4.12 -18.52
CA GLU A 271 2.10 3.35 -19.56
C GLU A 271 3.53 3.84 -19.83
N GLU A 272 3.75 5.16 -19.84
CA GLU A 272 5.09 5.75 -19.98
C GLU A 272 6.00 5.32 -18.83
N MET A 273 5.55 5.50 -17.59
CA MET A 273 6.29 5.08 -16.39
C MET A 273 6.61 3.58 -16.42
N PHE A 274 5.62 2.75 -16.75
CA PHE A 274 5.83 1.30 -16.84
C PHE A 274 6.81 0.93 -17.97
N ARG A 275 6.73 1.60 -19.12
CA ARG A 275 7.67 1.39 -20.25
C ARG A 275 9.11 1.67 -19.84
N GLU A 276 9.33 2.72 -19.04
CA GLU A 276 10.64 3.02 -18.48
C GLU A 276 11.09 1.94 -17.50
N MET A 277 10.21 1.49 -16.60
CA MET A 277 10.50 0.45 -15.61
C MET A 277 10.85 -0.93 -16.20
N ILE A 278 10.51 -1.18 -17.47
CA ILE A 278 10.86 -2.43 -18.17
C ILE A 278 12.07 -2.27 -19.10
N ALA A 279 12.79 -1.14 -19.08
CA ALA A 279 13.92 -0.88 -19.96
C ALA A 279 15.13 -1.80 -19.73
N GLY A 280 15.21 -2.47 -18.59
CA GLY A 280 16.25 -3.44 -18.26
C GLY A 280 16.64 -3.37 -16.78
N PRO A 281 17.77 -3.97 -16.40
CA PRO A 281 18.26 -3.92 -15.03
C PRO A 281 18.51 -2.49 -14.55
N GLY A 282 18.08 -2.18 -13.33
CA GLY A 282 18.20 -0.86 -12.69
C GLY A 282 17.21 0.19 -13.19
N ALA A 283 16.32 -0.17 -14.12
CA ALA A 283 15.39 0.77 -14.73
C ALA A 283 14.29 1.21 -13.76
N VAL A 284 13.83 0.33 -12.86
CA VAL A 284 12.83 0.68 -11.86
C VAL A 284 13.37 1.74 -10.92
N LYS A 285 14.59 1.55 -10.42
CA LYS A 285 15.28 2.56 -9.60
C LYS A 285 15.42 3.90 -10.34
N ALA A 286 15.84 3.87 -11.62
CA ALA A 286 16.01 5.07 -12.42
C ALA A 286 14.68 5.81 -12.68
N THR A 287 13.59 5.08 -12.96
CA THR A 287 12.26 5.67 -13.15
C THR A 287 11.75 6.31 -11.88
N ILE A 288 11.87 5.63 -10.73
CA ILE A 288 11.45 6.21 -9.45
C ILE A 288 12.21 7.52 -9.20
N HIS A 289 13.54 7.50 -9.35
CA HIS A 289 14.37 8.70 -9.22
C HIS A 289 13.90 9.84 -10.13
N LYS A 290 13.64 9.55 -11.41
CA LYS A 290 13.15 10.56 -12.37
C LYS A 290 11.85 11.23 -11.95
N TYR A 291 10.89 10.48 -11.40
CA TYR A 291 9.54 11.01 -11.13
C TYR A 291 9.38 11.61 -9.73
N VAL A 292 10.31 11.33 -8.81
CA VAL A 292 10.29 11.96 -7.49
C VAL A 292 11.11 13.24 -7.44
N HIS A 293 11.95 13.57 -8.43
CA HIS A 293 12.78 14.79 -8.50
C HIS A 293 12.44 15.68 -9.69
#